data_AF-A0A0Q7WG58-F1
#
_entry.id   AF-A0A0Q7WG58-F1
#
_cell.length_a   1.000
_cell.length_b   1.000
_cell.length_c   1.000
_cell.angle_alpha   90.00
_cell.angle_beta   90.00
_cell.angle_gamma   90.00
#
_symmetry.space_group_name_H-M   'P 1'
#
loop_
_entity.id
_entity.type
_entity.pdbx_description
1 polymer ?
#
loop_
_entity_poly.entity_id
_entity_poly.type
_entity_poly.pdbx_seq_one_letter_code
_entity_poly.pdbx_strand_id
1 'polypeptide(L)'
;MSKRAPVPVSPFGSQDYELLCDNLVTLREAHIRSRHARPMRVGDLCTLTQDGEVYELVVTDFTDRGGEGWSVRCRIIEALRR
;
A
#
# COMPACT_ATOMS: atom_id res chain seq x y z
N MET A 1 19.49 1.81 -22.27
CA MET A 1 19.34 1.64 -20.81
C MET A 1 17.86 1.46 -20.51
N SER A 2 17.39 0.22 -20.39
CA SER A 2 15.98 -0.07 -20.14
C SER A 2 15.65 0.31 -18.70
N LYS A 3 14.87 1.38 -18.50
CA LYS A 3 14.25 1.71 -17.21
C LYS A 3 13.44 0.49 -16.79
N ARG A 4 13.93 -0.22 -15.76
CA ARG A 4 13.23 -1.35 -15.16
C ARG A 4 11.96 -0.77 -14.56
N ALA A 5 10.82 -0.98 -15.23
CA ALA A 5 9.53 -0.61 -14.69
C ALA A 5 9.40 -1.24 -13.28
N PRO A 6 8.84 -0.53 -12.29
CA PRO A 6 8.56 -1.13 -11.00
C PRO A 6 7.80 -2.43 -11.24
N VAL A 7 8.38 -3.55 -10.81
CA VAL A 7 7.67 -4.83 -10.87
C VAL A 7 6.46 -4.66 -9.95
N PRO A 8 5.22 -4.84 -10.44
CA PRO A 8 4.06 -4.77 -9.58
C PRO A 8 4.27 -5.79 -8.46
N VAL A 9 4.47 -5.30 -7.24
CA VAL A 9 4.30 -6.13 -6.04
C VAL A 9 2.86 -6.63 -6.15
N SER A 10 2.67 -7.96 -6.07
CA SER A 10 1.40 -8.66 -6.32
C SER A 10 0.16 -7.86 -5.95
N PRO A 11 -0.95 -8.00 -6.70
CA PRO A 11 -2.18 -7.27 -6.43
C PRO A 11 -2.56 -7.41 -4.96
N PHE A 12 -2.67 -6.27 -4.29
CA PHE A 12 -3.08 -6.17 -2.89
C PHE A 12 -4.39 -6.94 -2.71
N GLY A 13 -4.38 -7.93 -1.82
CA GLY A 13 -5.50 -8.88 -1.66
C GLY A 13 -5.13 -10.32 -1.30
N SER A 14 -3.84 -10.69 -1.24
CA SER A 14 -3.45 -11.94 -0.57
C SER A 14 -3.68 -11.82 0.94
N GLN A 15 -4.13 -12.91 1.56
CA GLN A 15 -4.72 -13.03 2.93
C GLN A 15 -3.91 -12.46 4.11
N ASP A 16 -2.77 -11.82 3.85
CA ASP A 16 -1.80 -11.41 4.85
C ASP A 16 -1.85 -9.92 5.17
N TYR A 17 -2.55 -9.09 4.39
CA TYR A 17 -2.59 -7.64 4.57
C TYR A 17 -3.94 -7.18 5.13
N GLU A 18 -3.91 -6.29 6.11
CA GLU A 18 -5.08 -5.64 6.67
C GLU A 18 -4.99 -4.13 6.44
N LEU A 19 -6.07 -3.55 5.93
CA LEU A 19 -6.25 -2.10 5.79
C LEU A 19 -6.93 -1.57 7.06
N LEU A 20 -6.30 -0.61 7.73
CA LEU A 20 -6.74 -0.08 9.02
C LEU A 20 -7.41 1.30 8.92
N CYS A 21 -7.28 1.98 7.78
CA CYS A 21 -7.84 3.30 7.59
C CYS A 21 -8.26 3.48 6.14
N ASP A 22 -9.58 3.62 5.95
CA ASP A 22 -10.25 3.64 4.65
C ASP A 22 -10.70 5.06 4.24
N ASN A 23 -10.32 6.10 4.99
CA ASN A 23 -10.65 7.49 4.65
C ASN A 23 -9.73 8.04 3.53
N LEU A 24 -9.59 7.23 2.47
CA LEU A 24 -8.81 7.51 1.27
C LEU A 24 -9.24 8.81 0.59
N VAL A 25 -10.55 9.08 0.59
CA VAL A 25 -11.15 10.22 -0.11
C VAL A 25 -10.85 11.55 0.59
N THR A 26 -10.86 11.57 1.93
CA THR A 26 -10.71 12.80 2.73
C THR A 26 -9.28 13.04 3.20
N LEU A 27 -8.57 11.99 3.62
CA LEU A 27 -7.20 12.10 4.16
C LEU A 27 -6.13 11.83 3.11
N ARG A 28 -6.48 11.20 1.98
CA ARG A 28 -5.52 10.73 0.95
C ARG A 28 -4.42 9.86 1.54
N GLU A 29 -4.74 9.13 2.60
CA GLU A 29 -3.81 8.27 3.33
C GLU A 29 -4.44 6.89 3.54
N ALA A 30 -3.61 5.86 3.46
CA ALA A 30 -3.96 4.48 3.76
C ALA A 30 -3.01 3.95 4.83
N HIS A 31 -3.52 3.16 5.76
CA HIS A 31 -2.70 2.46 6.75
C HIS A 31 -2.81 0.96 6.51
N ILE A 32 -1.71 0.35 6.10
CA ILE A 32 -1.66 -1.08 5.79
C ILE A 32 -0.78 -1.77 6.82
N ARG A 33 -1.22 -2.92 7.35
CA ARG A 33 -0.38 -3.78 8.18
C ARG A 33 -0.35 -5.20 7.64
N SER A 34 0.69 -5.94 8.01
CA SER A 34 0.74 -7.37 7.79
C SER A 34 1.62 -8.04 8.83
N ARG A 35 1.30 -9.28 9.17
CA ARG A 35 2.15 -10.15 9.99
C ARG A 35 3.03 -11.08 9.18
N HIS A 36 2.52 -11.56 8.05
CA HIS A 36 3.10 -12.69 7.32
C HIS A 36 3.64 -12.29 5.94
N ALA A 37 3.23 -11.14 5.42
CA ALA A 37 3.67 -10.69 4.11
C ALA A 37 5.05 -10.04 4.17
N ARG A 38 5.69 -9.99 2.99
CA ARG A 38 6.95 -9.28 2.81
C ARG A 38 6.77 -7.79 3.16
N PRO A 39 7.63 -7.21 4.01
CA PRO A 39 7.56 -5.80 4.37
C PRO A 39 7.70 -4.89 3.15
N MET A 40 6.79 -3.93 3.04
CA MET A 40 6.94 -2.77 2.14
C MET A 40 7.98 -1.81 2.70
N ARG A 41 8.64 -1.04 1.84
CA ARG A 41 9.64 -0.04 2.20
C ARG A 41 9.16 1.36 1.88
N VAL A 42 9.67 2.35 2.61
CA VAL A 42 9.44 3.76 2.29
C VAL A 42 9.88 4.04 0.84
N GLY A 43 9.01 4.68 0.08
CA GLY A 43 9.18 4.94 -1.35
C GLY A 43 8.65 3.85 -2.27
N ASP A 44 8.23 2.69 -1.75
CA ASP A 44 7.56 1.68 -2.58
C ASP A 44 6.22 2.21 -3.08
N LEU A 45 5.88 1.81 -4.32
CA LEU A 45 4.60 2.09 -4.94
C LEU A 45 3.67 0.89 -4.82
N CYS A 46 2.43 1.16 -4.45
CA CYS A 46 1.39 0.16 -4.28
C CYS A 46 0.06 0.60 -4.89
N THR A 47 -0.82 -0.36 -5.17
CA THR A 47 -2.15 -0.11 -5.70
C THR A 47 -3.21 -0.65 -4.75
N LEU A 48 -4.22 0.16 -4.44
CA LEU A 48 -5.37 -0.25 -3.64
C LEU A 48 -6.61 -0.17 -4.49
N THR A 49 -7.42 -1.23 -4.50
CA THR A 49 -8.73 -1.20 -5.16
C THR A 49 -9.80 -1.12 -4.09
N GLN A 50 -10.61 -0.06 -4.12
CA GLN A 50 -11.71 0.15 -3.19
C GLN A 50 -12.88 0.82 -3.91
N ASP A 51 -14.09 0.33 -3.67
CA ASP A 51 -15.34 0.88 -4.24
C ASP A 51 -15.36 1.04 -5.77
N GLY A 52 -14.65 0.16 -6.48
CA GLY A 52 -14.54 0.19 -7.95
C GLY A 52 -13.52 1.20 -8.49
N GLU A 53 -12.87 1.99 -7.64
CA GLU A 53 -11.76 2.85 -8.00
C GLU A 53 -10.41 2.18 -7.67
N VAL A 54 -9.37 2.54 -8.44
CA VAL A 54 -8.00 2.10 -8.19
C VAL A 54 -7.18 3.29 -7.77
N TYR A 55 -6.54 3.19 -6.61
CA TYR A 55 -5.67 4.22 -6.06
C TYR A 55 -4.22 3.78 -6.20
N GLU A 56 -3.38 4.65 -6.74
CA GLU A 56 -1.94 4.51 -6.63
C GLU A 56 -1.47 5.21 -5.36
N LEU A 57 -0.64 4.52 -4.58
CA LEU A 57 -0.10 5.02 -3.33
C LEU A 57 1.41 4.86 -3.28
N VAL A 58 2.04 5.73 -2.49
CA VAL A 58 3.45 5.64 -2.13
C VAL A 58 3.58 5.43 -0.64
N VAL A 59 4.43 4.51 -0.21
CA VAL A 59 4.73 4.31 1.21
C VAL A 59 5.54 5.49 1.72
N THR A 60 5.01 6.20 2.70
CA THR A 60 5.66 7.38 3.30
C THR A 60 6.30 7.08 4.64
N ASP A 61 5.82 6.05 5.34
CA ASP A 61 6.33 5.67 6.64
C ASP A 61 6.26 4.15 6.86
N PHE A 62 7.22 3.62 7.61
CA PHE A 62 7.30 2.21 7.95
C PHE A 62 7.52 2.03 9.46
N THR A 63 6.74 1.14 10.05
CA THR A 63 6.85 0.76 11.45
C THR A 63 7.05 -0.74 11.55
N ASP A 64 8.20 -1.14 12.09
CA ASP A 64 8.42 -2.52 12.54
C ASP A 64 7.67 -2.75 13.86
N ARG A 65 6.88 -3.82 13.93
CA ARG A 65 6.14 -4.23 15.13
C ARG A 65 6.69 -5.54 15.70
N GLY A 66 7.84 -6.01 15.22
CA GLY A 66 8.50 -7.22 15.69
C GLY A 66 7.67 -8.47 15.43
N GLY A 67 7.39 -9.27 16.47
CA GLY A 67 6.62 -10.53 16.36
C GLY A 67 5.16 -10.36 15.92
N GLU A 68 4.65 -9.12 15.95
CA GLU A 68 3.33 -8.71 15.49
C GLU A 68 3.31 -8.32 14.00
N GLY A 69 4.46 -8.32 13.33
CA GLY A 69 4.60 -7.96 11.93
C GLY A 69 5.08 -6.53 11.72
N TRP A 70 4.49 -5.86 10.73
CA TRP A 70 4.83 -4.50 10.34
C TRP A 70 3.58 -3.72 9.95
N SER A 71 3.70 -2.40 9.92
CA SER A 71 2.69 -1.51 9.38
C SER A 71 3.33 -0.37 8.60
N VAL A 72 2.60 0.16 7.61
CA VAL A 72 3.03 1.29 6.80
C VAL A 72 1.93 2.32 6.67
N ARG A 73 2.34 3.57 6.51
CA ARG A 73 1.47 4.62 6.02
C ARG A 73 1.78 4.85 4.56
N CYS A 74 0.72 4.94 3.78
CA CYS A 74 0.80 5.24 2.36
C CYS A 74 0.03 6.52 2.07
N ARG A 75 0.51 7.31 1.12
CA ARG A 75 -0.18 8.49 0.60
C ARG A 75 -0.67 8.22 -0.82
N ILE A 76 -1.91 8.59 -1.12
CA ILE A 76 -2.48 8.48 -2.46
C ILE A 76 -1.85 9.53 -3.37
N ILE A 77 -1.21 9.08 -4.44
CA ILE A 77 -0.63 9.92 -5.48
C ILE A 77 -1.61 10.14 -6.64
N GLU A 78 -2.35 9.10 -7.04
CA GLU A 78 -3.30 9.15 -8.16
C GLU A 78 -4.53 8.28 -7.89
N ALA A 79 -5.69 8.71 -8.38
CA ALA A 79 -6.93 7.93 -8.38
C ALA A 79 -7.33 7.69 -9.83
N LEU A 80 -7.33 6.43 -10.24
CA LEU A 80 -7.72 5.98 -11.56
C LEU A 80 -9.16 5.47 -11.50
N ARG A 81 -10.06 6.17 -12.20
CA ARG A 81 -11.40 5.65 -12.49
C ARG A 81 -11.29 4.65 -13.63
N ARG A 82 -11.78 3.44 -13.41
CA ARG A 82 -11.98 2.46 -14.48
C ARG A 82 -13.21 2.80 -15.31
#